data_AF-A0A8H4V1J4-F1
#
_entry.id   AF-A0A8H4V1J4-F1
#
_cell.length_a   1.000
_cell.length_b   1.000
_cell.length_c   1.000
_cell.angle_alpha   90.00
_cell.angle_beta   90.00
_cell.angle_gamma   90.00
#
_symmetry.space_group_name_H-M   'P 1'
#
loop_
_entity.id
_entity.type
_entity.pdbx_description
1 polymer ?
#
loop_
_entity_poly.entity_id
_entity_poly.type
_entity_poly.pdbx_seq_one_letter_code
_entity_poly.pdbx_strand_id
1 'polypeptide(L)'
;MTLAARNSHDGRKAEKYLQEGLRMVRGNFKAPEEVKESVVAASKRLEWRRILYCNILLHLTFLACARSDWESASQTLKELRSSSEELGSALPESISCLMEYAAGVIAQGNGDLVAALAAYESPLLSLSSSTNRTMRNDPRRDTAILAGLNTILILREPSHPSHSRLDQVLALVEPQCLSSSNKYIQAAYYLVCATVYSESTIQTKQYLQQALQSATGINNSQITCMTLTFMSWKYFRGVVGEQSEKSARAGRAMAKKANDRLWVSVTDQMLAETLDRQGKADEARGVREEAD
;
A
#
# COMPACT_ATOMS: atom_id res chain seq x y z
N MET A 1 -2.94 -0.10 6.80
CA MET A 1 -3.42 -0.93 5.67
C MET A 1 -4.91 -1.24 5.69
N THR A 2 -5.50 -1.67 6.81
CA THR A 2 -6.94 -2.04 6.87
C THR A 2 -7.89 -0.90 6.48
N LEU A 3 -7.52 0.34 6.78
CA LEU A 3 -8.32 1.52 6.46
C LEU A 3 -8.48 1.70 4.94
N ALA A 4 -7.39 1.61 4.17
CA ALA A 4 -7.43 1.77 2.71
C ALA A 4 -8.23 0.66 2.04
N ALA A 5 -7.99 -0.60 2.41
CA ALA A 5 -8.69 -1.76 1.86
C ALA A 5 -10.22 -1.68 2.05
N ARG A 6 -10.68 -1.14 3.19
CA ARG A 6 -12.12 -0.96 3.47
C ARG A 6 -12.69 0.34 2.90
N ASN A 7 -11.89 1.40 2.79
CA ASN A 7 -12.34 2.71 2.31
C ASN A 7 -12.88 2.64 0.87
N SER A 8 -12.28 1.79 0.03
CA SER A 8 -12.77 1.56 -1.34
C SER A 8 -14.12 0.86 -1.39
N HIS A 9 -14.45 0.01 -0.41
CA HIS A 9 -15.72 -0.72 -0.37
C HIS A 9 -16.89 0.12 0.18
N ASP A 10 -16.63 1.00 1.14
CA ASP A 10 -17.69 1.74 1.85
C ASP A 10 -18.01 3.12 1.24
N GLY A 11 -17.58 3.40 0.01
CA GLY A 11 -17.85 4.68 -0.65
C GLY A 11 -17.07 5.86 -0.06
N ARG A 12 -15.80 5.61 0.30
CA ARG A 12 -14.86 6.61 0.87
C ARG A 12 -15.27 7.17 2.23
N LYS A 13 -16.01 6.40 3.04
CA LYS A 13 -16.46 6.85 4.37
C LYS A 13 -15.30 7.25 5.28
N ALA A 14 -14.23 6.44 5.33
CA ALA A 14 -13.09 6.76 6.19
C ALA A 14 -12.42 8.08 5.79
N GLU A 15 -12.27 8.31 4.48
CA GLU A 15 -11.75 9.58 3.96
C GLU A 15 -12.64 10.77 4.35
N LYS A 16 -13.96 10.64 4.20
CA LYS A 16 -14.91 11.69 4.61
C LYS A 16 -14.83 12.01 6.10
N TYR A 17 -14.77 10.98 6.95
CA TYR A 17 -14.63 11.19 8.40
C TYR A 17 -13.28 11.79 8.78
N LEU A 18 -12.19 11.41 8.10
CA LEU A 18 -10.88 12.01 8.32
C LEU A 18 -10.83 13.47 7.87
N GLN A 19 -11.44 13.81 6.73
CA GLN A 19 -11.56 15.18 6.26
C GLN A 19 -12.40 16.04 7.22
N GLU A 20 -13.49 15.50 7.74
CA GLU A 20 -14.29 16.17 8.76
C GLU A 20 -13.51 16.35 10.06
N GLY A 21 -12.82 15.31 10.53
CA GLY A 21 -11.92 15.40 11.68
C GLY A 21 -10.82 16.43 11.49
N LEU A 22 -10.23 16.51 10.29
CA LEU A 22 -9.24 17.53 9.93
C LEU A 22 -9.85 18.93 10.02
N ARG A 23 -11.07 19.12 9.49
CA ARG A 23 -11.81 20.38 9.58
C ARG A 23 -12.05 20.79 11.04
N MET A 24 -12.45 19.85 11.88
CA MET A 24 -12.67 20.10 13.31
C MET A 24 -11.36 20.44 14.03
N VAL A 25 -10.26 19.74 13.74
CA VAL A 25 -8.95 19.99 14.38
C VAL A 25 -8.33 21.30 13.89
N ARG A 26 -8.57 21.74 12.65
CA ARG A 26 -8.16 23.06 12.14
C ARG A 26 -9.07 24.19 12.64
N GLY A 27 -10.35 23.90 12.79
CA GLY A 27 -11.32 24.85 13.30
C GLY A 27 -10.99 25.28 14.72
N ASN A 28 -11.33 26.53 15.05
CA ASN A 28 -11.52 26.87 16.45
C ASN A 28 -12.75 26.10 16.91
N PHE A 29 -12.56 25.01 17.66
CA PHE A 29 -13.63 24.53 18.54
C PHE A 29 -14.18 25.76 19.25
N LYS A 30 -15.52 25.91 19.33
CA LYS A 30 -16.12 26.92 20.21
C LYS A 30 -15.32 26.88 21.51
N ALA A 31 -14.78 28.03 21.92
CA ALA A 31 -13.90 28.12 23.07
C ALA A 31 -14.51 27.20 24.15
N PRO A 32 -13.75 26.22 24.68
CA PRO A 32 -14.27 25.38 25.74
C PRO A 32 -14.90 26.30 26.78
N GLU A 33 -16.12 26.02 27.24
CA GLU A 33 -16.66 26.65 28.45
C GLU A 33 -15.51 26.78 29.45
N GLU A 34 -15.21 27.98 29.95
CA GLU A 34 -13.95 28.29 30.65
C GLU A 34 -13.54 27.18 31.65
N VAL A 35 -12.78 26.20 31.15
CA VAL A 35 -12.33 25.08 31.98
C VAL A 35 -11.13 25.61 32.72
N LYS A 36 -11.30 25.87 34.03
CA LYS A 36 -10.17 26.20 34.90
C LYS A 36 -9.22 24.99 34.93
N GLU A 37 -8.08 25.13 34.27
CA GLU A 37 -7.06 24.08 34.20
C GLU A 37 -5.66 24.63 34.47
N SER A 38 -4.71 23.74 34.78
CA SER A 38 -3.31 24.12 34.91
C SER A 38 -2.67 24.32 33.53
N VAL A 39 -1.64 25.17 33.47
CA VAL A 39 -0.83 25.38 32.26
C VAL A 39 -0.26 24.06 31.73
N VAL A 40 0.14 23.14 32.62
CA VAL A 40 0.64 21.82 32.23
C VAL A 40 -0.43 20.97 31.54
N ALA A 41 -1.67 21.01 32.03
CA ALA A 41 -2.78 20.29 31.40
C ALA A 41 -3.14 20.90 30.04
N ALA A 42 -3.15 22.23 29.94
CA ALA A 42 -3.37 22.95 28.69
C ALA A 42 -2.30 22.61 27.63
N SER A 43 -1.02 22.59 28.01
CA SER A 43 0.09 22.22 27.13
C SER A 43 -0.01 20.78 26.63
N LYS A 44 -0.30 19.82 27.52
CA LYS A 44 -0.50 18.41 27.13
C LYS A 44 -1.67 18.23 26.16
N ARG A 45 -2.76 18.98 26.35
CA ARG A 45 -3.89 18.96 25.41
C ARG A 45 -3.51 19.51 24.04
N LEU A 46 -2.73 20.58 23.99
CA LEU A 46 -2.24 21.15 22.74
C LEU A 46 -1.32 20.15 22.00
N GLU A 47 -0.41 19.52 22.72
CA GLU A 47 0.46 18.46 22.19
C GLU A 47 -0.35 17.30 21.62
N TRP A 48 -1.32 16.78 22.39
CA TRP A 48 -2.20 15.70 21.94
C TRP A 48 -2.98 16.09 20.68
N ARG A 49 -3.49 17.32 20.61
CA ARG A 49 -4.21 17.83 19.42
C ARG A 49 -3.30 17.85 18.19
N ARG A 50 -2.05 18.24 18.34
CA ARG A 50 -1.04 18.23 17.26
C ARG A 50 -0.69 16.81 16.83
N ILE A 51 -0.54 15.88 17.77
CA ILE A 51 -0.33 14.46 17.47
C ILE A 51 -1.54 13.88 16.71
N LEU A 52 -2.77 14.19 17.13
CA LEU A 52 -3.99 13.79 16.43
C LEU A 52 -4.02 14.36 14.99
N TYR A 53 -3.65 15.63 14.83
CA TYR A 53 -3.53 16.27 13.52
C TYR A 53 -2.59 15.51 12.60
N CYS A 54 -1.39 15.17 13.09
CA CYS A 54 -0.40 14.40 12.34
C CYS A 54 -0.93 13.02 11.94
N ASN A 55 -1.63 12.33 12.85
CA ASN A 55 -2.25 11.03 12.54
C ASN A 55 -3.31 11.12 11.43
N ILE A 56 -4.14 12.17 11.45
CA ILE A 56 -5.16 12.39 10.40
C ILE A 56 -4.49 12.62 9.04
N LEU A 57 -3.50 13.51 8.97
CA LEU A 57 -2.74 13.76 7.73
C LEU A 57 -2.03 12.50 7.22
N LEU A 58 -1.46 11.71 8.11
CA LEU A 58 -0.81 10.45 7.76
C LEU A 58 -1.79 9.46 7.12
N HIS A 59 -2.98 9.28 7.70
CA HIS A 59 -3.99 8.42 7.11
C HIS A 59 -4.52 8.94 5.77
N LEU A 60 -4.72 10.25 5.63
CA LEU A 60 -5.09 10.87 4.36
C LEU A 60 -4.01 10.65 3.28
N THR A 61 -2.73 10.72 3.65
CA THR A 61 -1.61 10.41 2.76
C THR A 61 -1.71 8.98 2.23
N PHE A 62 -1.90 7.99 3.12
CA PHE A 62 -2.04 6.59 2.69
C PHE A 62 -3.30 6.33 1.85
N LEU A 63 -4.40 7.03 2.12
CA LEU A 63 -5.61 6.94 1.31
C LEU A 63 -5.40 7.50 -0.10
N ALA A 64 -4.64 8.59 -0.23
CA ALA A 64 -4.24 9.13 -1.53
C ALA A 64 -3.31 8.16 -2.28
N CYS A 65 -2.28 7.60 -1.61
CA CYS A 65 -1.41 6.58 -2.19
C CYS A 65 -2.19 5.36 -2.69
N ALA A 66 -3.18 4.88 -1.91
CA ALA A 66 -4.00 3.72 -2.27
C ALA A 66 -4.89 3.94 -3.50
N ARG A 67 -5.07 5.19 -3.95
CA ARG A 67 -5.79 5.57 -5.17
C ARG A 67 -4.84 6.00 -6.31
N SER A 68 -3.53 5.88 -6.10
CA SER A 68 -2.49 6.43 -6.98
C SER A 68 -2.62 7.94 -7.21
N ASP A 69 -3.14 8.66 -6.21
CA ASP A 69 -3.29 10.12 -6.21
C ASP A 69 -2.01 10.74 -5.62
N TRP A 70 -0.92 10.63 -6.40
CA TRP A 70 0.43 10.95 -5.93
C TRP A 70 0.63 12.43 -5.62
N GLU A 71 -0.09 13.32 -6.32
CA GLU A 71 -0.09 14.76 -6.07
C GLU A 71 -0.68 15.06 -4.69
N SER A 72 -1.88 14.56 -4.40
CA SER A 72 -2.52 14.74 -3.09
C SER A 72 -1.73 14.09 -1.97
N ALA A 73 -1.15 12.91 -2.22
CA ALA A 73 -0.30 12.22 -1.26
C ALA A 73 0.94 13.04 -0.91
N SER A 74 1.64 13.57 -1.93
CA SER A 74 2.83 14.40 -1.75
C SER A 74 2.53 15.70 -1.00
N GLN A 75 1.42 16.36 -1.35
CA GLN A 75 1.00 17.59 -0.69
C GLN A 75 0.64 17.35 0.79
N THR A 76 -0.10 16.28 1.07
CA THR A 76 -0.50 15.92 2.44
C THR A 76 0.72 15.51 3.29
N LEU A 77 1.68 14.76 2.71
CA LEU A 77 2.92 14.40 3.40
C LEU A 77 3.80 15.62 3.68
N LYS A 78 3.86 16.58 2.76
CA LYS A 78 4.58 17.85 2.98
C LYS A 78 4.01 18.63 4.15
N GLU A 79 2.68 18.71 4.24
CA GLU A 79 1.99 19.34 5.37
C GLU A 79 2.25 18.60 6.70
N LEU A 80 2.22 17.27 6.67
CA LEU A 80 2.53 16.43 7.81
C LEU A 80 3.96 16.67 8.32
N ARG A 81 4.95 16.76 7.43
CA ARG A 81 6.35 17.07 7.78
C ARG A 81 6.46 18.42 8.50
N SER A 82 5.88 19.47 7.93
CA SER A 82 5.87 20.80 8.57
C SER A 82 5.22 20.78 9.95
N SER A 83 4.11 20.06 10.12
CA SER A 83 3.42 19.94 11.41
C SER A 83 4.21 19.12 12.44
N SER A 84 4.98 18.14 11.97
CA SER A 84 5.80 17.27 12.80
C SER A 84 7.05 17.96 13.36
N GLU A 85 7.62 18.91 12.60
CA GLU A 85 8.76 19.72 13.05
C GLU A 85 8.40 20.54 14.29
N GLU A 86 7.18 21.06 14.37
CA GLU A 86 6.69 21.80 15.55
C GLU A 86 6.53 20.94 16.80
N LEU A 87 6.38 19.61 16.66
CA LEU A 87 6.29 18.68 17.78
C LEU A 87 7.67 18.26 18.31
N GLY A 88 8.71 18.28 17.45
CA GLY A 88 10.06 17.88 17.82
C GLY A 88 10.10 16.50 18.47
N SER A 89 10.65 16.43 19.69
CA SER A 89 10.77 15.18 20.46
C SER A 89 9.45 14.61 20.98
N ALA A 90 8.35 15.37 20.94
CA ALA A 90 7.03 14.89 21.33
C ALA A 90 6.35 14.03 20.23
N LEU A 91 6.92 13.98 19.02
CA LEU A 91 6.38 13.18 17.94
C LEU A 91 6.55 11.67 18.23
N PRO A 92 5.46 10.87 18.25
CA PRO A 92 5.58 9.43 18.42
C PRO A 92 6.42 8.80 17.30
N GLU A 93 7.36 7.92 17.68
CA GLU A 93 8.26 7.24 16.74
C GLU A 93 7.50 6.42 15.67
N SER A 94 6.32 5.90 16.00
CA SER A 94 5.44 5.22 15.04
C SER A 94 4.96 6.13 13.92
N ILE A 95 4.72 7.42 14.19
CA ILE A 95 4.36 8.41 13.17
C ILE A 95 5.58 8.68 12.28
N SER A 96 6.77 8.87 12.86
CA SER A 96 8.02 9.05 12.10
C SER A 96 8.30 7.87 11.17
N CYS A 97 8.15 6.64 11.67
CA CYS A 97 8.31 5.41 10.91
C CYS A 97 7.33 5.33 9.73
N LEU A 98 6.05 5.64 9.96
CA LEU A 98 5.02 5.64 8.91
C LEU A 98 5.19 6.79 7.90
N MET A 99 5.69 7.95 8.33
CA MET A 99 6.05 9.07 7.45
C MET A 99 7.18 8.69 6.50
N GLU A 100 8.21 8.04 7.01
CA GLU A 100 9.34 7.56 6.20
C GLU A 100 8.88 6.52 5.17
N TYR A 101 8.05 5.57 5.61
CA TYR A 101 7.46 4.58 4.72
C TYR A 101 6.54 5.22 3.66
N ALA A 102 5.72 6.21 4.02
CA ALA A 102 4.89 6.96 3.08
C ALA A 102 5.73 7.70 2.03
N ALA A 103 6.87 8.27 2.44
CA ALA A 103 7.82 8.89 1.50
C ALA A 103 8.34 7.88 0.47
N GLY A 104 8.74 6.69 0.92
CA GLY A 104 9.17 5.60 0.03
C GLY A 104 8.07 5.16 -0.93
N VAL A 105 6.83 5.02 -0.45
CA VAL A 105 5.66 4.64 -1.29
C VAL A 105 5.39 5.69 -2.36
N ILE A 106 5.44 6.98 -2.02
CA ILE A 106 5.22 8.07 -2.98
C ILE A 106 6.37 8.13 -4.01
N ALA A 107 7.62 7.99 -3.57
CA ALA A 107 8.76 7.95 -4.49
C ALA A 107 8.66 6.76 -5.46
N GLN A 108 8.36 5.57 -4.95
CA GLN A 108 8.18 4.37 -5.78
C GLN A 108 7.00 4.53 -6.76
N GLY A 109 5.88 5.09 -6.31
CA GLY A 109 4.71 5.36 -7.14
C GLY A 109 4.95 6.35 -8.27
N ASN A 110 5.84 7.32 -8.06
CA ASN A 110 6.28 8.28 -9.08
C ASN A 110 7.45 7.78 -9.96
N GLY A 111 7.96 6.57 -9.70
CA GLY A 111 9.07 5.98 -10.46
C GLY A 111 10.47 6.40 -10.01
N ASP A 112 10.60 7.20 -8.94
CA ASP A 112 11.90 7.51 -8.33
C ASP A 112 12.34 6.37 -7.40
N LEU A 113 12.88 5.32 -8.01
CA LEU A 113 13.29 4.11 -7.30
C LEU A 113 14.50 4.35 -6.38
N VAL A 114 15.32 5.36 -6.67
CA VAL A 114 16.48 5.72 -5.85
C VAL A 114 16.01 6.34 -4.53
N ALA A 115 15.13 7.34 -4.60
CA ALA A 115 14.55 7.94 -3.40
C ALA A 115 13.68 6.93 -2.62
N ALA A 116 12.98 6.03 -3.32
CA ALA A 116 12.21 4.96 -2.68
C ALA A 116 13.09 4.02 -1.86
N LEU A 117 14.19 3.51 -2.45
CA LEU A 117 15.13 2.65 -1.75
C LEU A 117 15.78 3.36 -0.57
N ALA A 118 16.20 4.63 -0.74
CA ALA A 118 16.78 5.41 0.35
C ALA A 118 15.83 5.53 1.55
N ALA A 119 14.53 5.72 1.30
CA ALA A 119 13.53 5.75 2.35
C ALA A 119 13.33 4.37 3.00
N TYR A 120 13.15 3.30 2.20
CA TYR A 120 12.92 1.95 2.72
C TYR A 120 14.11 1.35 3.49
N GLU A 121 15.34 1.78 3.17
CA GLU A 121 16.56 1.38 3.86
C GLU A 121 16.92 2.27 5.05
N SER A 122 16.08 3.27 5.37
CA SER A 122 16.24 4.14 6.53
C SER A 122 16.35 3.32 7.83
N PRO A 123 17.19 3.75 8.80
CA PRO A 123 17.27 3.10 10.11
C PRO A 123 15.91 2.99 10.84
N LEU A 124 14.98 3.92 10.56
CA LEU A 124 13.61 3.91 11.11
C LEU A 124 12.76 2.72 10.63
N LEU A 125 13.16 2.08 9.53
CA LEU A 125 12.49 0.94 8.91
C LEU A 125 13.34 -0.33 8.95
N SER A 126 14.43 -0.32 9.72
CA SER A 126 15.30 -1.49 9.85
C SER A 126 14.60 -2.62 10.63
N LEU A 127 14.58 -3.80 10.03
CA LEU A 127 14.08 -5.04 10.62
C LEU A 127 14.99 -5.64 11.71
N SER A 128 15.90 -4.83 12.30
CA SER A 128 16.95 -5.29 13.20
C SER A 128 16.46 -6.40 14.14
N SER A 129 17.27 -7.45 14.27
CA SER A 129 17.00 -8.71 14.97
C SER A 129 16.61 -8.55 16.46
N SER A 130 16.59 -7.30 16.96
CA SER A 130 16.27 -6.86 18.30
C SER A 130 14.86 -6.28 18.46
N THR A 131 13.96 -6.34 17.46
CA THR A 131 12.53 -6.14 17.76
C THR A 131 12.10 -7.28 18.68
N ASN A 132 11.96 -6.95 19.97
CA ASN A 132 11.47 -7.84 21.02
C ASN A 132 10.30 -8.67 20.47
N ARG A 133 10.52 -9.98 20.28
CA ARG A 133 9.53 -10.95 19.79
C ARG A 133 8.25 -11.00 20.65
N THR A 134 8.20 -10.25 21.74
CA THR A 134 7.14 -10.19 22.73
C THR A 134 6.02 -9.20 22.38
N MET A 135 6.23 -8.23 21.48
CA MET A 135 5.15 -7.32 21.05
C MET A 135 4.53 -7.80 19.73
N ARG A 136 3.56 -8.72 19.84
CA ARG A 136 2.85 -9.34 18.70
C ARG A 136 2.17 -8.38 17.72
N ASN A 137 2.15 -7.06 17.97
CA ASN A 137 1.47 -6.06 17.14
C ASN A 137 2.18 -4.68 17.18
N ASP A 138 3.51 -4.60 17.10
CA ASP A 138 4.20 -3.30 16.97
C ASP A 138 4.01 -2.75 15.54
N PRO A 139 3.32 -1.60 15.35
CA PRO A 139 3.14 -1.00 14.04
C PRO A 139 4.45 -0.69 13.30
N ARG A 140 5.54 -0.43 14.04
CA ARG A 140 6.87 -0.18 13.44
C ARG A 140 7.43 -1.44 12.80
N ARG A 141 7.26 -2.60 13.45
CA ARG A 141 7.68 -3.90 12.88
C ARG A 141 6.90 -4.19 11.60
N ASP A 142 5.57 -4.03 11.63
CA ASP A 142 4.74 -4.23 10.44
C ASP A 142 5.15 -3.29 9.30
N THR A 143 5.47 -2.03 9.62
CA THR A 143 5.91 -1.04 8.63
C THR A 143 7.30 -1.37 8.06
N ALA A 144 8.24 -1.81 8.89
CA ALA A 144 9.55 -2.29 8.47
C ALA A 144 9.46 -3.54 7.56
N ILE A 145 8.53 -4.46 7.85
CA ILE A 145 8.28 -5.63 7.00
C ILE A 145 7.79 -5.17 5.62
N LEU A 146 6.85 -4.23 5.57
CA LEU A 146 6.35 -3.68 4.33
C LEU A 146 7.46 -2.97 3.54
N ALA A 147 8.30 -2.17 4.21
CA ALA A 147 9.47 -1.57 3.58
C ALA A 147 10.39 -2.62 2.95
N GLY A 148 10.67 -3.72 3.66
CA GLY A 148 11.43 -4.85 3.12
C GLY A 148 10.79 -5.49 1.89
N LEU A 149 9.46 -5.69 1.90
CA LEU A 149 8.73 -6.21 0.73
C LEU A 149 8.79 -5.25 -0.46
N ASN A 150 8.70 -3.94 -0.22
CA ASN A 150 8.84 -2.93 -1.28
C ASN A 150 10.27 -2.89 -1.83
N THR A 151 11.29 -3.02 -0.99
CA THR A 151 12.70 -3.17 -1.43
C THR A 151 12.86 -4.39 -2.33
N ILE A 152 12.30 -5.55 -1.95
CA ILE A 152 12.32 -6.76 -2.79
C ILE A 152 11.72 -6.49 -4.17
N LEU A 153 10.57 -5.80 -4.23
CA LEU A 153 9.90 -5.46 -5.49
C LEU A 153 10.76 -4.57 -6.41
N ILE A 154 11.62 -3.72 -5.85
CA ILE A 154 12.54 -2.88 -6.62
C ILE A 154 13.76 -3.70 -7.07
N LEU A 155 14.35 -4.49 -6.18
CA LEU A 155 15.57 -5.26 -6.45
C LEU A 155 15.34 -6.49 -7.35
N ARG A 156 14.09 -6.95 -7.52
CA ARG A 156 13.78 -8.20 -8.24
C ARG A 156 14.23 -8.22 -9.69
N GLU A 157 14.37 -7.05 -10.32
CA GLU A 157 14.73 -6.96 -11.74
C GLU A 157 16.20 -7.34 -11.92
N PRO A 158 16.54 -8.35 -12.75
CA PRO A 158 17.94 -8.79 -12.91
C PRO A 158 18.89 -7.70 -13.41
N SER A 159 18.36 -6.70 -14.13
CA SER A 159 19.13 -5.55 -14.60
C SER A 159 19.39 -4.49 -13.51
N HIS A 160 18.77 -4.61 -12.33
CA HIS A 160 18.96 -3.66 -11.25
C HIS A 160 20.38 -3.78 -10.66
N PRO A 161 21.13 -2.67 -10.43
CA PRO A 161 22.51 -2.73 -9.96
C PRO A 161 22.71 -3.46 -8.62
N SER A 162 21.69 -3.45 -7.77
CA SER A 162 21.69 -4.14 -6.48
C SER A 162 20.91 -5.46 -6.47
N HIS A 163 20.63 -6.07 -7.63
CA HIS A 163 19.92 -7.34 -7.72
C HIS A 163 20.59 -8.46 -6.89
N SER A 164 21.92 -8.44 -6.77
CA SER A 164 22.69 -9.40 -5.96
C SER A 164 22.32 -9.43 -4.47
N ARG A 165 21.65 -8.38 -3.95
CA ARG A 165 21.19 -8.29 -2.56
C ARG A 165 19.80 -8.92 -2.35
N LEU A 166 19.10 -9.30 -3.41
CA LEU A 166 17.71 -9.76 -3.36
C LEU A 166 17.53 -10.95 -2.39
N ASP A 167 18.36 -11.99 -2.52
CA ASP A 167 18.29 -13.18 -1.68
C ASP A 167 18.55 -12.88 -0.20
N GLN A 168 19.47 -11.95 0.08
CA GLN A 168 19.75 -11.51 1.45
C GLN A 168 18.53 -10.82 2.08
N VAL A 169 17.86 -9.94 1.32
CA VAL A 169 16.67 -9.23 1.81
C VAL A 169 15.50 -10.20 1.98
N LEU A 170 15.32 -11.15 1.05
CA LEU A 170 14.31 -12.22 1.17
C LEU A 170 14.51 -13.04 2.45
N ALA A 171 15.73 -13.50 2.71
CA ALA A 171 16.06 -14.29 3.90
C ALA A 171 15.80 -13.54 5.22
N LEU A 172 15.93 -12.20 5.22
CA LEU A 172 15.62 -11.36 6.37
C LEU A 172 14.10 -11.18 6.58
N VAL A 173 13.36 -10.99 5.49
CA VAL A 173 11.92 -10.63 5.52
C VAL A 173 11.03 -11.85 5.70
N GLU A 174 11.35 -12.98 5.07
CA GLU A 174 10.51 -14.18 5.03
C GLU A 174 10.08 -14.68 6.43
N PRO A 175 10.98 -14.90 7.40
CA PRO A 175 10.59 -15.38 8.72
C PRO A 175 9.63 -14.41 9.43
N GLN A 176 9.80 -13.11 9.20
CA GLN A 176 8.99 -12.07 9.81
C GLN A 176 7.57 -12.02 9.23
N CYS A 177 7.44 -12.23 7.91
CA CYS A 177 6.16 -12.33 7.22
C CYS A 177 5.39 -13.59 7.63
N LEU A 178 6.04 -14.76 7.61
CA LEU A 178 5.38 -16.03 7.90
C LEU A 178 4.97 -16.15 9.37
N SER A 179 5.75 -15.58 10.30
CA SER A 179 5.41 -15.54 11.73
C SER A 179 4.41 -14.44 12.10
N SER A 180 4.07 -13.53 11.18
CA SER A 180 3.17 -12.41 11.47
C SER A 180 1.73 -12.90 11.72
N SER A 181 1.10 -12.39 12.79
CA SER A 181 -0.34 -12.53 13.02
C SER A 181 -1.17 -11.76 11.98
N ASN A 182 -0.56 -10.78 11.31
CA ASN A 182 -1.21 -9.93 10.34
C ASN A 182 -1.33 -10.62 8.97
N LYS A 183 -2.53 -11.12 8.69
CA LYS A 183 -2.85 -11.80 7.42
C LYS A 183 -2.68 -10.93 6.17
N TYR A 184 -2.70 -9.59 6.30
CA TYR A 184 -2.40 -8.69 5.19
C TYR A 184 -0.94 -8.77 4.76
N ILE A 185 -0.02 -8.88 5.74
CA ILE A 185 1.41 -9.05 5.47
C ILE A 185 1.67 -10.39 4.80
N GLN A 186 1.05 -11.47 5.29
CA GLN A 186 1.17 -12.80 4.68
C GLN A 186 0.69 -12.80 3.22
N ALA A 187 -0.47 -12.19 2.95
CA ALA A 187 -1.00 -12.09 1.59
C ALA A 187 -0.06 -11.28 0.66
N ALA A 188 0.48 -10.16 1.15
CA ALA A 188 1.44 -9.34 0.40
C ALA A 188 2.75 -10.10 0.12
N TYR A 189 3.27 -10.81 1.12
CA TYR A 189 4.48 -11.63 0.99
C TYR A 189 4.33 -12.67 -0.12
N TYR A 190 3.26 -13.47 -0.11
CA TYR A 190 3.04 -14.48 -1.14
C TYR A 190 2.92 -13.88 -2.54
N LEU A 191 2.26 -12.72 -2.67
CA LEU A 191 2.19 -12.01 -3.95
C LEU A 191 3.59 -11.57 -4.41
N VAL A 192 4.41 -10.99 -3.53
CA VAL A 192 5.78 -10.58 -3.87
C VAL A 192 6.61 -11.78 -4.32
N CYS A 193 6.59 -12.90 -3.57
CA CYS A 193 7.29 -14.13 -3.93
C CYS A 193 6.88 -14.66 -5.30
N ALA A 194 5.59 -14.61 -5.65
CA ALA A 194 5.13 -14.99 -6.99
C ALA A 194 5.77 -14.15 -8.11
N THR A 195 6.09 -12.88 -7.84
CA THR A 195 6.78 -12.02 -8.81
C THR A 195 8.28 -12.26 -8.89
N VAL A 196 8.91 -12.72 -7.80
CA VAL A 196 10.34 -13.04 -7.74
C VAL A 196 10.62 -14.40 -8.39
N TYR A 197 9.93 -15.46 -7.97
CA TYR A 197 10.19 -16.83 -8.42
C TYR A 197 9.52 -17.17 -9.76
N SER A 198 9.38 -16.18 -10.63
CA SER A 198 8.55 -16.27 -11.84
C SER A 198 9.08 -17.27 -12.88
N GLU A 199 10.32 -17.74 -12.75
CA GLU A 199 10.90 -18.78 -13.61
C GLU A 199 10.30 -20.17 -13.34
N SER A 200 9.98 -20.47 -12.09
CA SER A 200 9.37 -21.74 -11.70
C SER A 200 7.84 -21.65 -11.77
N THR A 201 7.26 -22.30 -12.78
CA THR A 201 5.80 -22.31 -12.96
C THR A 201 5.07 -22.91 -11.75
N ILE A 202 5.59 -24.00 -11.17
CA ILE A 202 4.96 -24.68 -10.04
C ILE A 202 4.98 -23.78 -8.80
N GLN A 203 6.14 -23.22 -8.48
CA GLN A 203 6.32 -22.38 -7.29
C GLN A 203 5.52 -21.07 -7.40
N THR A 204 5.53 -20.44 -8.58
CA THR A 204 4.72 -19.25 -8.86
C THR A 204 3.22 -19.54 -8.65
N LYS A 205 2.71 -20.66 -9.17
CA LYS A 205 1.29 -21.04 -8.97
C LYS A 205 0.94 -21.23 -7.50
N GLN A 206 1.81 -21.90 -6.73
CA GLN A 206 1.60 -22.11 -5.29
C GLN A 206 1.51 -20.78 -4.54
N TYR A 207 2.45 -19.85 -4.79
CA TYR A 207 2.43 -18.54 -4.15
C TYR A 207 1.20 -17.71 -4.55
N LEU A 208 0.79 -17.73 -5.83
CA LEU A 208 -0.43 -17.04 -6.26
C LEU A 208 -1.69 -17.61 -5.62
N GLN A 209 -1.76 -18.93 -5.46
CA GLN A 209 -2.89 -19.58 -4.77
C GLN A 209 -2.93 -19.16 -3.30
N GLN A 210 -1.80 -19.14 -2.61
CA GLN A 210 -1.70 -18.71 -1.21
C GLN A 210 -2.03 -17.22 -1.03
N ALA A 211 -1.55 -16.37 -1.93
CA ALA A 211 -1.87 -14.94 -1.96
C ALA A 211 -3.38 -14.72 -2.15
N LEU A 212 -3.99 -15.40 -3.13
CA LEU A 212 -5.41 -15.30 -3.43
C LEU A 212 -6.26 -15.77 -2.25
N GLN A 213 -5.95 -16.93 -1.67
CA GLN A 213 -6.66 -17.48 -0.51
C GLN A 213 -6.57 -16.55 0.71
N SER A 214 -5.38 -15.99 0.96
CA SER A 214 -5.17 -15.07 2.08
C SER A 214 -5.92 -13.76 1.87
N ALA A 215 -5.87 -13.21 0.65
CA ALA A 215 -6.54 -11.96 0.29
C ALA A 215 -8.07 -12.05 0.33
N THR A 216 -8.64 -13.16 -0.15
CA THR A 216 -10.10 -13.39 -0.07
C THR A 216 -10.54 -13.58 1.38
N GLY A 217 -9.78 -14.33 2.19
CA GLY A 217 -10.07 -14.54 3.61
C GLY A 217 -10.12 -13.26 4.44
N ILE A 218 -9.38 -12.23 4.05
CA ILE A 218 -9.38 -10.90 4.70
C ILE A 218 -10.20 -9.84 3.96
N ASN A 219 -10.89 -10.21 2.88
CA ASN A 219 -11.63 -9.31 2.00
C ASN A 219 -10.78 -8.13 1.47
N ASN A 220 -9.53 -8.38 1.07
CA ASN A 220 -8.66 -7.36 0.48
C ASN A 220 -8.73 -7.40 -1.06
N SER A 221 -9.57 -6.54 -1.61
CA SER A 221 -9.79 -6.43 -3.06
C SER A 221 -8.57 -6.00 -3.86
N GLN A 222 -7.68 -5.19 -3.28
CA GLN A 222 -6.45 -4.75 -3.96
C GLN A 222 -5.49 -5.91 -4.20
N ILE A 223 -5.15 -6.69 -3.16
CA ILE A 223 -4.25 -7.84 -3.32
C ILE A 223 -4.89 -8.90 -4.23
N THR A 224 -6.20 -9.14 -4.11
CA THR A 224 -6.92 -10.02 -5.05
C THR A 224 -6.80 -9.53 -6.49
N CYS A 225 -7.01 -8.24 -6.75
CA CYS A 225 -6.85 -7.63 -8.07
C CYS A 225 -5.44 -7.85 -8.63
N MET A 226 -4.41 -7.49 -7.86
CA MET A 226 -3.01 -7.64 -8.27
C MET A 226 -2.66 -9.11 -8.57
N THR A 227 -3.15 -10.04 -7.73
CA THR A 227 -2.91 -11.48 -7.87
C THR A 227 -3.55 -12.05 -9.13
N LEU A 228 -4.82 -11.72 -9.40
CA LEU A 228 -5.53 -12.16 -10.61
C LEU A 228 -4.91 -11.54 -11.87
N THR A 229 -4.50 -10.29 -11.80
CA THR A 229 -3.86 -9.59 -12.92
C THR A 229 -2.52 -10.22 -13.27
N PHE A 230 -1.67 -10.46 -12.27
CA PHE A 230 -0.39 -11.13 -12.49
C PHE A 230 -0.56 -12.57 -12.99
N MET A 231 -1.52 -13.31 -12.44
CA MET A 231 -1.86 -14.66 -12.92
C MET A 231 -2.29 -14.65 -14.39
N SER A 232 -3.14 -13.69 -14.78
CA SER A 232 -3.59 -13.52 -16.17
C SER A 232 -2.43 -13.21 -17.10
N TRP A 233 -1.59 -12.25 -16.72
CA TRP A 233 -0.41 -11.89 -17.50
C TRP A 233 0.58 -13.05 -17.64
N LYS A 234 0.81 -13.83 -16.58
CA LYS A 234 1.81 -14.91 -16.58
C LYS A 234 1.36 -16.15 -17.35
N TYR A 235 0.09 -16.54 -17.26
CA TYR A 235 -0.38 -17.83 -17.79
C TYR A 235 -1.38 -17.75 -18.93
N PHE A 236 -2.08 -16.62 -19.08
CA PHE A 236 -3.16 -16.49 -20.07
C PHE A 236 -2.86 -15.45 -21.16
N ARG A 237 -1.79 -14.66 -21.00
CA ARG A 237 -1.32 -13.76 -22.05
C ARG A 237 -0.97 -14.55 -23.31
N GLY A 238 -1.57 -14.18 -24.44
CA GLY A 238 -1.39 -14.85 -25.72
C GLY A 238 -2.22 -16.13 -25.90
N VAL A 239 -2.96 -16.56 -24.87
CA VAL A 239 -3.85 -17.73 -24.96
C VAL A 239 -5.23 -17.29 -25.43
N VAL A 240 -5.69 -17.87 -26.54
CA VAL A 240 -7.06 -17.71 -27.04
C VAL A 240 -7.95 -18.72 -26.33
N GLY A 241 -8.93 -18.24 -25.55
CA GLY A 241 -9.89 -19.10 -24.88
C GLY A 241 -10.69 -18.40 -23.80
N GLU A 242 -11.83 -18.99 -23.45
CA GLU A 242 -12.80 -18.42 -22.50
C GLU A 242 -12.19 -18.17 -21.12
N GLN A 243 -11.26 -19.03 -20.67
CA GLN A 243 -10.60 -18.88 -19.37
C GLN A 243 -9.71 -17.63 -19.31
N SER A 244 -9.05 -17.28 -20.41
CA SER A 244 -8.23 -16.07 -20.53
C SER A 244 -9.10 -14.81 -20.39
N GLU A 245 -10.24 -14.79 -21.09
CA GLU A 245 -11.20 -13.70 -21.00
C GLU A 245 -11.79 -13.56 -19.58
N LYS A 246 -12.26 -14.67 -19.00
CA LYS A 246 -12.83 -14.69 -17.64
C LYS A 246 -11.83 -14.15 -16.62
N SER A 247 -10.56 -14.55 -16.73
CA SER A 247 -9.50 -14.10 -15.81
C SER A 247 -9.23 -12.60 -15.96
N ALA A 248 -9.12 -12.09 -17.18
CA ALA A 248 -8.94 -10.66 -17.44
C ALA A 248 -10.13 -9.81 -16.95
N ARG A 249 -11.37 -10.24 -17.22
CA ARG A 249 -12.58 -9.57 -16.73
C ARG A 249 -12.68 -9.57 -15.21
N ALA A 250 -12.29 -10.67 -14.54
CA ALA A 250 -12.27 -10.76 -13.08
C ALA A 250 -11.25 -9.78 -12.48
N GLY A 251 -10.05 -9.67 -13.07
CA GLY A 251 -9.05 -8.67 -12.67
C GLY A 251 -9.60 -7.24 -12.76
N ARG A 252 -10.19 -6.89 -13.91
CA ARG A 252 -10.84 -5.58 -14.14
C ARG A 252 -11.94 -5.27 -13.13
N ALA A 253 -12.82 -6.24 -12.85
CA ALA A 253 -13.90 -6.06 -11.89
C ALA A 253 -13.35 -5.76 -10.48
N MET A 254 -12.26 -6.43 -10.08
CA MET A 254 -11.61 -6.18 -8.80
C MET A 254 -10.88 -4.83 -8.76
N ALA A 255 -10.25 -4.39 -9.86
CA ALA A 255 -9.64 -3.07 -9.96
C ALA A 255 -10.68 -1.95 -9.79
N LYS A 256 -11.81 -2.03 -10.51
CA LYS A 256 -12.93 -1.10 -10.37
C LYS A 256 -13.49 -1.10 -8.94
N LYS A 257 -13.62 -2.29 -8.32
CA LYS A 257 -14.06 -2.43 -6.92
C LYS A 257 -13.06 -1.82 -5.91
N ALA A 258 -11.77 -1.90 -6.19
CA ALA A 258 -10.71 -1.32 -5.38
C ALA A 258 -10.56 0.20 -5.55
N ASN A 259 -11.19 0.79 -6.58
CA ASN A 259 -11.13 2.22 -6.90
C ASN A 259 -9.69 2.74 -7.06
N ASP A 260 -8.85 1.93 -7.70
CA ASP A 260 -7.44 2.19 -7.93
C ASP A 260 -7.22 2.52 -9.42
N ARG A 261 -6.86 3.77 -9.71
CA ARG A 261 -6.75 4.26 -11.10
C ARG A 261 -5.67 3.54 -11.89
N LEU A 262 -4.54 3.25 -11.24
CA LEU A 262 -3.42 2.56 -11.89
C LEU A 262 -3.84 1.14 -12.28
N TRP A 263 -4.43 0.39 -11.35
CA TRP A 263 -4.85 -0.98 -11.64
C TRP A 263 -6.04 -1.07 -12.59
N VAL A 264 -6.93 -0.07 -12.61
CA VAL A 264 -7.99 0.02 -13.63
C VAL A 264 -7.33 0.13 -15.01
N SER A 265 -6.41 1.08 -15.21
CA SER A 265 -5.69 1.24 -16.48
C SER A 265 -4.96 -0.04 -16.92
N VAL A 266 -4.21 -0.67 -16.00
CA VAL A 266 -3.49 -1.93 -16.29
C VAL A 266 -4.44 -3.05 -16.69
N THR A 267 -5.56 -3.20 -15.98
CA THR A 267 -6.52 -4.28 -16.25
C THR A 267 -7.38 -4.03 -17.50
N ASP A 268 -7.67 -2.77 -17.82
CA ASP A 268 -8.33 -2.37 -19.06
C ASP A 268 -7.47 -2.69 -20.28
N GLN A 269 -6.18 -2.30 -20.25
CA GLN A 269 -5.25 -2.64 -21.32
C GLN A 269 -5.11 -4.16 -21.50
N MET A 270 -4.96 -4.90 -20.39
CA MET A 270 -4.86 -6.36 -20.43
C MET A 270 -6.12 -7.01 -21.00
N LEU A 271 -7.32 -6.50 -20.67
CA LEU A 271 -8.58 -7.00 -21.20
C LEU A 271 -8.72 -6.69 -22.70
N ALA A 272 -8.41 -5.46 -23.13
CA ALA A 272 -8.47 -5.08 -24.53
C ALA A 272 -7.52 -5.95 -25.37
N GLU A 273 -6.29 -6.15 -24.92
CA GLU A 273 -5.33 -7.07 -25.54
C GLU A 273 -5.81 -8.53 -25.60
N THR A 274 -6.58 -8.97 -24.60
CA THR A 274 -7.15 -10.32 -24.56
C THR A 274 -8.30 -10.46 -25.55
N LEU A 275 -9.16 -9.44 -25.67
CA LEU A 275 -10.30 -9.40 -26.58
C LEU A 275 -9.86 -9.33 -28.04
N ASP A 276 -8.85 -8.51 -28.36
CA ASP A 276 -8.28 -8.41 -29.72
C ASP A 276 -7.78 -9.78 -30.21
N ARG A 277 -7.05 -10.51 -29.35
CA ARG A 277 -6.53 -11.85 -29.69
C ARG A 277 -7.64 -12.88 -29.86
N GLN A 278 -8.82 -12.65 -29.29
CA GLN A 278 -10.00 -13.49 -29.46
C GLN A 278 -10.89 -13.07 -30.65
N GLY A 279 -10.47 -12.06 -31.43
CA GLY A 279 -11.24 -11.56 -32.56
C GLY A 279 -12.40 -10.64 -32.17
N LYS A 280 -12.45 -10.17 -30.92
CA LYS A 280 -13.50 -9.28 -30.38
C LYS A 280 -13.04 -7.81 -30.41
N ALA A 281 -12.60 -7.35 -31.59
CA ALA A 281 -11.96 -6.04 -31.74
C ALA A 281 -12.87 -4.86 -31.34
N ASP A 282 -14.18 -4.95 -31.58
CA ASP A 282 -15.11 -3.89 -31.21
C ASP A 282 -15.32 -3.79 -29.69
N GLU A 283 -15.39 -4.91 -28.98
CA GLU A 283 -15.39 -4.91 -27.51
C GLU A 283 -14.07 -4.37 -26.96
N ALA A 284 -12.93 -4.73 -27.57
CA ALA A 284 -11.62 -4.23 -27.16
C ALA A 284 -11.51 -2.71 -27.32
N ARG A 285 -12.10 -2.15 -28.39
CA ARG A 285 -12.17 -0.71 -28.63
C ARG A 285 -12.98 -0.01 -27.54
N GLY A 286 -14.17 -0.55 -27.21
CA GLY A 286 -14.99 -0.01 -26.13
C GLY A 286 -14.29 -0.04 -24.77
N VAL A 287 -13.49 -1.09 -24.47
CA VAL A 287 -12.70 -1.14 -23.23
C VAL A 287 -11.62 -0.05 -23.19
N ARG A 288 -10.99 0.28 -24.33
CA ARG A 288 -9.99 1.36 -24.43
C ARG A 288 -10.63 2.74 -24.27
N GLU A 289 -11.77 2.95 -24.90
CA GLU A 289 -12.54 4.19 -24.80
C GLU A 289 -13.06 4.44 -23.37
N GLU A 290 -13.36 3.38 -22.61
CA GLU A 290 -13.70 3.50 -21.18
C GLU A 290 -12.49 3.80 -20.26
N ALA A 291 -11.25 3.61 -20.76
CA ALA A 291 -10.02 3.77 -19.98
C ALA A 291 -9.39 5.16 -20.09
N ASP A 292 -9.71 5.90 -21.16
CA ASP A 292 -9.34 7.31 -21.39
C ASP A 292 -10.21 8.29 -20.58
#